data_AF-A0AB37UAJ2-F1
#
_entry.id   AF-A0AB37UAJ2-F1
#
_cell.length_a   1.000
_cell.length_b   1.000
_cell.length_c   1.000
_cell.angle_alpha   90.00
_cell.angle_beta   90.00
_cell.angle_gamma   90.00
#
_symmetry.space_group_name_H-M   'P 1'
#
loop_
_entity.id
_entity.type
_entity.pdbx_description
1 polymer ?
#
loop_
_entity_poly.entity_id
_entity_poly.type
_entity_poly.pdbx_seq_one_letter_code
_entity_poly.pdbx_strand_id
1 'polypeptide(L)'
;MTVKQIEKLKTPKFIQQIESTLKPMEFLARCAKNYGELFFTNSFGDLETLVVSHPQDLQELFNPTNKILDAPGAANEIFKPQLGENSLIVQDGERHQRQRKLMMPPFHGEQMLNYGQQICEITQQAIR
;
A
#
# COMPACT_ATOMS: atom_id res chain seq x y z
N MET A 1 -26.61 -4.74 -12.27
CA MET A 1 -25.41 -5.28 -11.60
C MET A 1 -25.82 -5.72 -10.21
N THR A 2 -25.82 -7.02 -9.95
CA THR A 2 -26.19 -7.57 -8.64
C THR A 2 -25.05 -7.26 -7.68
N VAL A 3 -25.31 -6.50 -6.62
CA VAL A 3 -24.32 -6.24 -5.57
C VAL A 3 -23.98 -7.58 -4.93
N LYS A 4 -22.84 -8.15 -5.29
CA LYS A 4 -22.34 -9.38 -4.66
C LYS A 4 -21.96 -9.02 -3.23
N GLN A 5 -22.59 -9.66 -2.25
CA GLN A 5 -22.26 -9.44 -0.84
C GLN A 5 -20.80 -9.84 -0.62
N ILE A 6 -19.96 -8.89 -0.22
CA ILE A 6 -18.53 -9.12 0.02
C ILE A 6 -18.39 -9.83 1.36
N GLU A 7 -17.64 -10.94 1.37
CA GLU A 7 -17.45 -11.73 2.58
C GLU A 7 -16.45 -11.07 3.55
N LYS A 8 -16.71 -11.23 4.85
CA LYS A 8 -15.81 -10.81 5.92
C LYS A 8 -15.18 -12.04 6.58
N LEU A 9 -13.90 -11.93 6.93
CA LEU A 9 -13.20 -12.95 7.69
C LEU A 9 -13.94 -13.25 9.00
N LYS A 10 -14.18 -14.53 9.26
CA LYS A 10 -14.91 -15.01 10.45
C LYS A 10 -13.99 -15.17 11.66
N THR A 11 -12.68 -15.20 11.45
CA THR A 11 -11.68 -15.34 12.52
C THR A 11 -11.67 -14.10 13.43
N PRO A 12 -11.42 -14.24 14.74
CA PRO A 12 -11.27 -13.11 15.64
C PRO A 12 -10.16 -12.16 15.18
N LYS A 13 -10.37 -10.85 15.36
CA LYS A 13 -9.45 -9.78 14.92
C LYS A 13 -8.01 -9.97 15.40
N PHE A 14 -7.79 -10.30 16.67
CA PHE A 14 -6.43 -10.49 17.20
C PHE A 14 -5.69 -11.64 16.49
N ILE A 15 -6.39 -12.71 16.10
CA ILE A 15 -5.81 -13.83 15.35
C ILE A 15 -5.44 -13.36 13.94
N GLN A 16 -6.33 -12.61 13.29
CA GLN A 16 -6.04 -12.03 11.97
C GLN A 16 -4.77 -11.16 12.03
N GLN A 17 -4.64 -10.30 13.04
CA GLN A 17 -3.48 -9.42 13.21
C GLN A 17 -2.18 -10.17 13.51
N ILE A 18 -2.21 -11.16 14.41
CA ILE A 18 -1.01 -11.97 14.74
C ILE A 18 -0.55 -12.72 13.50
N GLU A 19 -1.48 -13.37 12.81
CA GLU A 19 -1.15 -14.19 11.65
C GLU A 19 -0.69 -13.34 10.46
N SER A 20 -1.35 -12.22 10.18
CA SER A 20 -0.91 -11.30 9.12
C SER A 20 0.45 -10.68 9.42
N THR A 21 0.79 -10.49 10.68
CA THR A 21 2.10 -9.92 11.09
C THR A 21 3.20 -10.97 10.99
N LEU A 22 2.98 -12.18 11.51
CA LEU A 22 4.02 -13.21 11.56
C LEU A 22 4.15 -13.98 10.25
N LYS A 23 3.06 -14.11 9.49
CA LYS A 23 2.95 -14.95 8.29
C LYS A 23 2.06 -14.30 7.22
N PRO A 24 2.41 -13.11 6.70
CA PRO A 24 1.55 -12.34 5.79
C PRO A 24 1.16 -13.10 4.54
N MET A 25 2.09 -13.85 3.94
CA MET A 25 1.83 -14.59 2.70
C MET A 25 0.90 -15.78 2.90
N GLU A 26 1.10 -16.56 3.97
CA GLU A 26 0.21 -17.69 4.32
C GLU A 26 -1.20 -17.18 4.64
N PHE A 27 -1.29 -16.09 5.42
CA PHE A 27 -2.55 -15.43 5.74
C PHE A 27 -3.33 -15.05 4.47
N LEU A 28 -2.69 -14.30 3.56
CA LEU A 28 -3.33 -13.85 2.32
C LEU A 28 -3.72 -15.03 1.42
N ALA A 29 -2.85 -16.03 1.26
CA ALA A 29 -3.13 -17.21 0.44
C ALA A 29 -4.35 -18.01 0.97
N ARG A 30 -4.44 -18.19 2.29
CA ARG A 30 -5.59 -18.84 2.92
C ARG A 30 -6.86 -18.02 2.73
N CYS A 31 -6.79 -16.69 2.91
CA CYS A 31 -7.94 -15.82 2.72
C CYS A 31 -8.43 -15.86 1.28
N ALA A 32 -7.53 -15.79 0.30
CA ALA A 32 -7.87 -15.93 -1.11
C ALA A 32 -8.54 -17.27 -1.42
N LYS A 33 -8.04 -18.38 -0.85
CA LYS A 33 -8.64 -19.71 -1.02
C LYS A 33 -10.06 -19.81 -0.47
N ASN A 34 -10.33 -19.18 0.69
CA ASN A 34 -11.58 -19.36 1.42
C ASN A 34 -12.64 -18.29 1.10
N TYR A 35 -12.22 -17.08 0.73
CA TYR A 35 -13.07 -15.91 0.53
C TYR A 35 -12.98 -15.33 -0.88
N GLY A 36 -12.11 -15.89 -1.74
CA GLY A 36 -11.91 -15.44 -3.11
C GLY A 36 -11.08 -14.16 -3.21
N GLU A 37 -11.28 -13.41 -4.30
CA GLU A 37 -10.41 -12.29 -4.68
C GLU A 37 -10.81 -10.94 -4.05
N LEU A 38 -11.95 -10.90 -3.35
CA LEU A 38 -12.54 -9.69 -2.78
C LEU A 38 -13.15 -10.00 -1.40
N PHE A 39 -12.54 -9.51 -0.32
CA PHE A 39 -12.98 -9.80 1.05
C PHE A 39 -12.57 -8.74 2.08
N PHE A 40 -13.30 -8.66 3.19
CA PHE A 40 -12.99 -7.79 4.32
C PHE A 40 -12.16 -8.49 5.40
N THR A 41 -11.13 -7.81 5.90
CA THR A 41 -10.24 -8.24 6.99
C THR A 41 -10.03 -7.10 7.99
N ASN A 42 -9.69 -7.44 9.23
CA ASN A 42 -9.26 -6.50 10.28
C ASN A 42 -7.78 -6.72 10.66
N SER A 43 -6.97 -7.16 9.71
CA SER A 43 -5.56 -7.51 9.90
C SER A 43 -4.63 -6.31 10.11
N PHE A 44 -5.05 -5.10 9.73
CA PHE A 44 -4.24 -3.88 9.82
C PHE A 44 -4.81 -2.90 10.84
N GLY A 45 -4.23 -2.90 12.05
CA GLY A 45 -4.65 -2.01 13.13
C GLY A 45 -6.15 -2.13 13.43
N ASP A 46 -6.81 -1.00 13.64
CA ASP A 46 -8.25 -0.93 13.90
C ASP A 46 -9.11 -0.77 12.66
N LEU A 47 -8.50 -0.80 11.48
CA LEU A 47 -9.19 -0.56 10.22
C LEU A 47 -9.85 -1.85 9.72
N GLU A 48 -11.07 -1.70 9.20
CA GLU A 48 -11.64 -2.68 8.31
C GLU A 48 -11.07 -2.44 6.92
N THR A 49 -10.36 -3.44 6.40
CA THR A 49 -9.64 -3.36 5.13
C THR A 49 -10.33 -4.27 4.12
N LEU A 50 -10.70 -3.70 2.98
CA LEU A 50 -11.11 -4.47 1.81
C LEU A 50 -9.86 -4.91 1.05
N VAL A 51 -9.66 -6.21 0.91
CA VAL A 51 -8.63 -6.78 0.04
C VAL A 51 -9.23 -6.98 -1.34
N VAL A 52 -8.57 -6.41 -2.36
CA VAL A 52 -8.91 -6.55 -3.78
C VAL A 52 -7.70 -7.17 -4.47
N SER A 53 -7.92 -8.29 -5.17
CA SER A 53 -6.82 -9.00 -5.85
C SER A 53 -7.12 -9.37 -7.31
N HIS A 54 -8.37 -9.23 -7.76
CA HIS A 54 -8.73 -9.47 -9.15
C HIS A 54 -8.11 -8.37 -10.06
N PRO A 55 -7.39 -8.72 -11.14
CA PRO A 55 -6.65 -7.74 -11.93
C PRO A 55 -7.51 -6.63 -12.58
N GLN A 56 -8.74 -6.94 -12.99
CA GLN A 56 -9.63 -5.94 -13.60
C GLN A 56 -10.12 -4.93 -12.56
N ASP A 57 -10.44 -5.40 -11.37
CA ASP A 57 -10.92 -4.56 -10.25
C ASP A 57 -9.79 -3.63 -9.81
N LEU A 58 -8.54 -4.12 -9.77
CA LEU A 58 -7.37 -3.29 -9.49
C LEU A 58 -7.15 -2.22 -10.57
N GLN A 59 -7.32 -2.55 -11.86
CA GLN A 59 -7.21 -1.57 -12.94
C GLN A 59 -8.28 -0.48 -12.83
N GLU A 60 -9.51 -0.85 -12.49
CA GLU A 60 -10.59 0.10 -12.25
C GLU A 60 -10.32 0.97 -11.01
N LEU A 61 -9.87 0.35 -9.92
CA LEU A 61 -9.59 1.02 -8.66
C LEU A 61 -8.46 2.05 -8.79
N PHE A 62 -7.41 1.74 -9.53
CA PHE A 62 -6.26 2.63 -9.76
C PHE A 62 -6.39 3.51 -11.01
N ASN A 63 -7.56 3.54 -11.66
CA ASN A 63 -7.79 4.41 -12.81
C ASN A 63 -7.69 5.89 -12.37
N PRO A 64 -6.82 6.71 -12.98
CA PRO A 64 -6.65 8.13 -12.61
C PRO A 64 -7.93 8.98 -12.73
N THR A 65 -8.91 8.55 -13.53
CA THR A 65 -10.21 9.23 -13.65
C THR A 65 -11.12 8.96 -12.45
N ASN A 66 -10.89 7.86 -11.73
CA ASN A 66 -11.64 7.48 -10.54
C ASN A 66 -11.04 8.17 -9.30
N LYS A 67 -11.60 9.32 -8.92
CA LYS A 67 -11.19 10.09 -7.73
C LYS A 67 -11.71 9.51 -6.39
N ILE A 68 -11.86 8.19 -6.32
CA ILE A 68 -12.43 7.50 -5.15
C ILE A 68 -11.31 7.16 -4.15
N LEU A 69 -10.06 7.09 -4.60
CA LEU A 69 -8.90 6.84 -3.76
C LEU A 69 -8.07 8.09 -3.56
N ASP A 70 -7.68 8.30 -2.30
CA ASP A 70 -6.70 9.30 -1.86
C ASP A 70 -5.49 8.59 -1.22
N ALA A 71 -4.51 9.38 -0.77
CA ALA A 71 -3.34 8.79 -0.13
C ALA A 71 -3.74 8.17 1.23
N PRO A 72 -3.16 7.04 1.63
CA PRO A 72 -3.61 6.34 2.83
C PRO A 72 -3.07 6.95 4.13
N GLY A 73 -3.08 8.28 4.28
CA GLY A 73 -2.46 8.99 5.41
C GLY A 73 -2.99 8.51 6.76
N ALA A 74 -4.32 8.41 6.90
CA ALA A 74 -4.97 7.90 8.11
C ALA A 74 -4.59 6.43 8.44
N ALA A 75 -4.40 5.60 7.41
CA ALA A 75 -3.96 4.22 7.60
C ALA A 75 -2.47 4.11 7.95
N ASN A 76 -1.69 5.14 7.60
CA ASN A 76 -0.25 5.22 7.79
C ASN A 76 0.17 5.94 9.09
N GLU A 77 -0.78 6.31 9.96
CA GLU A 77 -0.49 6.97 11.25
C GLU A 77 0.50 6.18 12.12
N ILE A 78 0.57 4.85 11.97
CA ILE A 78 1.56 4.00 12.66
C ILE A 78 3.01 4.39 12.38
N PHE A 79 3.28 5.03 11.24
CA PHE A 79 4.63 5.50 10.86
C PHE A 79 4.96 6.90 11.35
N LYS A 80 3.99 7.62 11.91
CA LYS A 80 4.13 9.00 12.39
C LYS A 80 5.26 9.18 13.42
N PRO A 81 5.48 8.28 14.41
CA PRO A 81 6.57 8.44 15.38
C PRO A 81 7.97 8.45 14.76
N GLN A 82 8.18 7.69 13.67
CA GLN A 82 9.48 7.59 13.00
C GLN A 82 9.65 8.62 11.89
N LEU A 83 8.59 8.90 11.13
CA LEU A 83 8.66 9.73 9.92
C LEU A 83 8.22 11.18 10.15
N GLY A 84 7.51 11.46 11.24
CA GLY A 84 6.93 12.77 11.54
C GLY A 84 5.65 13.08 10.77
N GLU A 85 4.91 14.08 11.25
CA GLU A 85 3.58 14.44 10.73
C GLU A 85 3.61 15.03 9.31
N ASN A 86 4.77 15.51 8.87
CA ASN A 86 4.97 16.14 7.57
C ASN A 86 5.53 15.19 6.50
N SER A 87 5.73 13.91 6.85
CA SER A 87 6.16 12.90 5.89
C SER A 87 5.12 12.71 4.79
N LEU A 88 5.60 12.55 3.55
CA LEU A 88 4.73 12.20 2.42
C LEU A 88 3.95 10.89 2.67
N ILE A 89 4.48 9.97 3.47
CA ILE A 89 3.82 8.69 3.77
C ILE A 89 2.60 8.87 4.70
N VAL A 90 2.61 9.88 5.57
CA VAL A 90 1.58 10.11 6.60
C VAL A 90 0.53 11.14 6.13
N GLN A 91 0.92 12.05 5.23
CA GLN A 91 0.01 13.08 4.72
C GLN A 91 -1.05 12.50 3.77
N ASP A 92 -2.19 13.21 3.69
CA ASP A 92 -3.28 12.92 2.75
C ASP A 92 -3.80 14.19 2.05
N GLY A 93 -4.66 14.01 1.05
CA GLY A 93 -5.37 15.05 0.30
C GLY A 93 -4.44 16.06 -0.35
N GLU A 94 -4.83 17.34 -0.28
CA GLU A 94 -4.07 18.43 -0.89
C GLU A 94 -2.63 18.56 -0.33
N ARG A 95 -2.43 18.25 0.97
CA ARG A 95 -1.10 18.30 1.59
C ARG A 95 -0.18 17.25 0.98
N HIS A 96 -0.66 16.02 0.87
CA HIS A 96 0.06 14.94 0.18
C HIS A 96 0.36 15.30 -1.28
N GLN A 97 -0.64 15.78 -2.03
CA GLN A 97 -0.47 16.14 -3.44
C GLN A 97 0.58 17.25 -3.64
N ARG A 98 0.56 18.29 -2.79
CA ARG A 98 1.54 19.37 -2.82
C ARG A 98 2.95 18.86 -2.51
N GLN A 99 3.11 18.08 -1.44
CA GLN A 99 4.40 17.53 -1.03
C GLN A 99 4.96 16.60 -2.11
N ARG A 100 4.11 15.72 -2.68
CA ARG A 100 4.46 14.86 -3.80
C ARG A 100 4.97 15.68 -4.98
N LYS A 101 4.27 16.74 -5.39
CA LYS A 101 4.68 17.58 -6.52
C LYS A 101 6.08 18.18 -6.34
N LEU A 102 6.45 18.54 -5.11
CA LEU A 102 7.77 19.07 -4.80
C LEU A 102 8.87 18.00 -4.76
N MET A 103 8.54 16.81 -4.27
CA MET A 103 9.51 15.72 -4.08
C MET A 103 9.76 14.88 -5.33
N MET A 104 8.79 14.82 -6.25
CA MET A 104 8.86 13.94 -7.42
C MET A 104 9.89 14.31 -8.50
N PRO A 105 10.27 15.57 -8.78
CA PRO A 105 11.13 15.91 -9.92
C PRO A 105 12.46 15.13 -10.01
N PRO A 106 13.22 14.89 -8.91
CA PRO A 106 14.43 14.07 -8.95
C PRO A 106 14.18 12.61 -9.36
N PHE A 107 12.97 12.10 -9.19
CA PHE A 107 12.59 10.71 -9.49
C PHE A 107 12.01 10.52 -10.90
N HIS A 108 12.29 11.44 -11.83
CA HIS A 108 11.77 11.38 -13.21
C HIS A 108 12.86 11.43 -14.27
N GLY A 109 12.59 10.76 -15.39
CA GLY A 109 13.35 10.91 -16.64
C GLY A 109 14.84 10.59 -16.51
N GLU A 110 15.66 11.50 -17.04
CA GLU A 110 17.13 11.35 -17.13
C GLU A 110 17.80 11.22 -15.75
N GLN A 111 17.26 11.85 -14.70
CA GLN A 111 17.83 11.77 -13.36
C GLN A 111 17.83 10.35 -12.80
N MET A 112 16.76 9.58 -13.05
CA MET A 112 16.69 8.17 -12.65
C MET A 112 17.73 7.31 -13.38
N LEU A 113 18.01 7.60 -14.65
CA LEU A 113 19.03 6.88 -15.42
C LEU A 113 20.42 7.16 -14.85
N ASN A 114 20.72 8.42 -14.52
CA ASN A 114 21.97 8.81 -13.89
C ASN A 114 22.15 8.15 -12.51
N TYR A 115 21.11 8.13 -11.67
CA TYR A 115 21.16 7.42 -10.39
C TYR A 115 21.45 5.92 -10.55
N GLY A 116 20.89 5.28 -11.58
CA GLY A 116 21.20 3.88 -11.89
C GLY A 116 22.69 3.66 -12.15
N GLN A 117 23.32 4.53 -12.96
CA GLN A 117 24.75 4.46 -13.22
C GLN A 117 25.57 4.69 -11.94
N GLN A 118 25.24 5.73 -11.17
CA GLN A 118 25.94 6.04 -9.91
C GLN A 118 25.86 4.91 -8.89
N ILE A 119 24.70 4.26 -8.75
CA ILE A 119 24.53 3.11 -7.85
C ILE A 119 25.47 1.97 -8.27
N CYS A 120 25.57 1.67 -9.57
CA CYS A 120 26.48 0.65 -10.09
C CYS A 120 27.94 0.98 -9.78
N GLU A 121 28.36 2.23 -10.02
CA GLU A 121 29.73 2.69 -9.76
C GLU A 121 30.09 2.61 -8.27
N ILE A 122 29.22 3.12 -7.39
CA ILE A 122 29.39 3.07 -5.93
C ILE A 122 29.48 1.61 -5.46
N THR A 123 28.62 0.73 -5.99
CA THR A 123 28.63 -0.70 -5.66
C THR A 123 29.94 -1.37 -6.07
N GLN A 124 30.45 -1.08 -7.27
CA GLN A 124 31.73 -1.62 -7.74
C GLN A 124 32.91 -1.13 -6.88
N GLN A 125 32.85 0.11 -6.38
CA GLN A 125 33.87 0.63 -5.47
C GLN A 125 33.79 -0.02 -4.09
N ALA A 126 32.58 -0.31 -3.59
CA ALA A 126 32.37 -0.88 -2.25
C ALA A 126 32.74 -2.37 -2.13
N ILE A 127 32.71 -3.12 -3.24
CA ILE A 127 33.02 -4.56 -3.28
C ILE A 127 34.50 -4.83 -3.58
N ARG A 128 35.25 -3.83 -4.05
CA ARG A 128 36.71 -3.91 -4.24
C ARG A 128 37.44 -3.78 -2.90
#